data_AF-A0A2E7Q8K1-F1
#
_entry.id   AF-A0A2E7Q8K1-F1
#
_cell.length_a   1.000
_cell.length_b   1.000
_cell.length_c   1.000
_cell.angle_alpha   90.00
_cell.angle_beta   90.00
_cell.angle_gamma   90.00
#
_symmetry.space_group_name_H-M   'P 1'
#
loop_
_entity.id
_entity.type
_entity.pdbx_description
1 polymer ?
#
loop_
_entity_poly.entity_id
_entity_poly.type
_entity_poly.pdbx_seq_one_letter_code
_entity_poly.pdbx_strand_id
1 'polypeptide(L)'
;MPDLLLGLDVGTTSARAVIFDAEGKTIGSSQVALSNRTTESGHVEQDLNFLWDAVVHSVSEALEDGKCSAVDLLSIGVTTQRSSIAVWEKSSGNPVAPMVVWNDLRGIERSQELREAGYPVMAIAAAAKLESVIDDIPDGREMVGNGSLLWGTLDSYLLYRISGGDLHITDRSCAWSSAYLDFFNPDQWNEDLISYQGFDTNFFPSLCATTGNLGLTSPDFLEVSIPIGAVVADQQAGMFAHGIADTKGWKATFGTSGVLMVSTGESPHFRSPLTPMVLAGWDNRTLFASEGMVRSAGEMIPWAVSTGVSSSIDEFFALADSSSNSGGISFLPALHGLGTPYNNPDAVVSIVGKSESSSKGEIARAILEGIAFRMCEIVEIAVENFAIDSTTALPIDGGLSRSDTFCQIQADLLGRPLIRHSVIEATAYGAALAGGQGIGLNYLSSEERGDFFEPVSDQAEATLKLEKWQNQVLNLNKNEGFQ
;
A
#
# COMPACT_ATOMS: atom_id res chain seq x y z
N MET A 1 -32.70 -8.32 -6.10
CA MET A 1 -31.66 -7.76 -6.98
C MET A 1 -30.34 -8.06 -6.29
N PRO A 2 -29.23 -8.34 -7.00
CA PRO A 2 -27.99 -8.61 -6.29
C PRO A 2 -27.52 -7.31 -5.63
N ASP A 3 -27.31 -7.38 -4.32
CA ASP A 3 -26.80 -6.29 -3.50
C ASP A 3 -25.27 -6.24 -3.66
N LEU A 4 -24.77 -5.60 -4.72
CA LEU A 4 -23.34 -5.64 -5.11
C LEU A 4 -22.53 -4.46 -4.55
N LEU A 5 -21.25 -4.68 -4.33
CA LEU A 5 -20.29 -3.68 -3.86
C LEU A 5 -19.12 -3.57 -4.83
N LEU A 6 -18.71 -2.34 -5.14
CA LEU A 6 -17.53 -2.06 -5.95
C LEU A 6 -16.35 -1.67 -5.06
N GLY A 7 -15.27 -2.42 -5.14
CA GLY A 7 -13.95 -2.04 -4.64
C GLY A 7 -13.11 -1.46 -5.77
N LEU A 8 -12.73 -0.19 -5.66
CA LEU A 8 -11.82 0.48 -6.59
C LEU A 8 -10.44 0.63 -5.94
N ASP A 9 -9.46 -0.13 -6.42
CA ASP A 9 -8.07 -0.11 -5.96
C ASP A 9 -7.15 0.50 -7.02
N VAL A 10 -6.70 1.73 -6.80
CA VAL A 10 -5.82 2.46 -7.72
C VAL A 10 -4.41 2.53 -7.16
N GLY A 11 -3.66 1.46 -7.40
CA GLY A 11 -2.27 1.32 -6.98
C GLY A 11 -1.27 1.98 -7.95
N THR A 12 0.02 1.76 -7.70
CA THR A 12 1.09 2.36 -8.53
C THR A 12 1.22 1.74 -9.92
N THR A 13 0.90 0.45 -10.08
CA THR A 13 1.12 -0.28 -11.34
C THR A 13 -0.16 -0.65 -12.08
N SER A 14 -1.33 -0.43 -11.47
CA SER A 14 -2.62 -0.68 -12.12
C SER A 14 -3.78 -0.02 -11.39
N ALA A 15 -4.82 0.32 -12.14
CA ALA A 15 -6.16 0.57 -11.61
C ALA A 15 -6.97 -0.73 -11.67
N ARG A 16 -7.59 -1.12 -10.56
CA ARG A 16 -8.41 -2.34 -10.43
C ARG A 16 -9.80 -1.99 -9.97
N ALA A 17 -10.79 -2.58 -10.62
CA ALA A 17 -12.17 -2.55 -10.18
C ALA A 17 -12.63 -4.00 -9.96
N VAL A 18 -13.17 -4.27 -8.77
CA VAL A 18 -13.66 -5.61 -8.42
C VAL A 18 -15.04 -5.49 -7.80
N ILE A 19 -15.98 -6.25 -8.32
CA ILE A 19 -17.38 -6.29 -7.88
C ILE A 19 -17.57 -7.53 -7.03
N PHE A 20 -18.12 -7.33 -5.83
CA PHE A 20 -18.39 -8.38 -4.86
C PHE A 20 -19.88 -8.49 -4.57
N ASP A 21 -20.36 -9.71 -4.31
CA ASP A 21 -21.68 -9.93 -3.70
C ASP A 21 -21.63 -9.78 -2.16
N ALA A 22 -22.80 -9.92 -1.53
CA ALA A 22 -22.95 -9.80 -0.08
C ALA A 22 -22.19 -10.88 0.71
N GLU A 23 -21.79 -11.97 0.06
CA GLU A 23 -20.98 -13.04 0.64
C GLU A 23 -19.47 -12.85 0.39
N GLY A 24 -19.07 -11.76 -0.27
CA GLY A 24 -17.69 -11.42 -0.59
C GLY A 24 -17.09 -12.20 -1.76
N LYS A 25 -17.92 -12.87 -2.57
CA LYS A 25 -17.47 -13.54 -3.78
C LYS A 25 -17.31 -12.52 -4.90
N THR A 26 -16.21 -12.64 -5.65
CA THR A 26 -15.98 -11.86 -6.86
C THR A 26 -17.01 -12.22 -7.95
N ILE A 27 -17.77 -11.23 -8.38
CA ILE A 27 -18.76 -11.31 -9.46
C ILE A 27 -18.14 -10.90 -10.79
N GLY A 28 -17.38 -9.81 -10.80
CA GLY A 28 -16.66 -9.32 -11.97
C GLY A 28 -15.41 -8.55 -11.56
N SER A 29 -14.41 -8.54 -12.42
CA SER A 29 -13.15 -7.84 -12.14
C SER A 29 -12.47 -7.36 -13.40
N SER A 30 -11.79 -6.22 -13.33
CA SER A 30 -10.87 -5.75 -14.36
C SER A 30 -9.66 -5.07 -13.73
N GLN A 31 -8.56 -5.11 -14.47
CA GLN A 31 -7.30 -4.47 -14.13
C GLN A 31 -6.71 -3.82 -15.39
N VAL A 32 -6.43 -2.53 -15.30
CA VAL A 32 -5.75 -1.76 -16.35
C VAL A 32 -4.36 -1.38 -15.87
N ALA A 33 -3.33 -1.74 -16.64
CA ALA A 33 -1.95 -1.44 -16.28
C ALA A 33 -1.68 0.07 -16.33
N LEU A 34 -1.02 0.58 -15.29
CA LEU A 34 -0.52 1.95 -15.20
C LEU A 34 0.99 1.95 -15.40
N SER A 35 1.51 2.99 -16.04
CA SER A 35 2.94 3.12 -16.32
C SER A 35 3.52 4.36 -15.65
N ASN A 36 4.64 4.16 -14.96
CA ASN A 36 5.45 5.26 -14.45
C ASN A 36 6.38 5.77 -15.55
N ARG A 37 6.54 7.08 -15.63
CA ARG A 37 7.53 7.74 -16.47
C ARG A 37 8.65 8.28 -15.59
N THR A 38 9.89 7.88 -15.89
CA THR A 38 11.08 8.52 -15.31
C THR A 38 11.58 9.62 -16.23
N THR A 39 11.70 10.85 -15.73
CA THR A 39 12.21 12.00 -16.50
C THR A 39 13.74 11.97 -16.60
N GLU A 40 14.32 12.84 -17.43
CA GLU A 40 15.79 12.99 -17.51
C GLU A 40 16.43 13.39 -16.17
N SER A 41 15.68 14.08 -15.30
CA SER A 41 16.10 14.45 -13.95
C SER A 41 15.91 13.33 -12.92
N GLY A 42 15.45 12.14 -13.33
CA GLY A 42 15.20 11.01 -12.44
C GLY A 42 13.89 11.10 -11.65
N HIS A 43 13.03 12.08 -11.96
CA HIS A 43 11.70 12.21 -11.36
C HIS A 43 10.78 11.08 -11.82
N VAL A 44 9.86 10.63 -10.96
CA VAL A 44 8.91 9.54 -11.22
C VAL A 44 7.49 10.07 -11.24
N GLU A 45 6.85 10.02 -12.41
CA GLU A 45 5.57 10.67 -12.68
C GLU A 45 4.57 9.73 -13.37
N GLN A 46 3.28 10.01 -13.20
CA GLN A 46 2.17 9.36 -13.91
C GLN A 46 1.27 10.39 -14.60
N ASP A 47 0.77 10.05 -15.78
CA ASP A 47 -0.24 10.86 -16.47
C ASP A 47 -1.61 10.67 -15.79
N LEU A 48 -2.11 11.73 -15.14
CA LEU A 48 -3.39 11.72 -14.42
C LEU A 48 -4.61 11.60 -15.34
N ASN A 49 -4.52 12.01 -16.60
CA ASN A 49 -5.59 11.81 -17.57
C ASN A 49 -5.67 10.33 -17.96
N PHE A 50 -4.53 9.73 -18.31
CA PHE A 50 -4.47 8.30 -18.59
C PHE A 50 -4.91 7.45 -17.38
N LEU A 51 -4.46 7.81 -16.17
CA LEU A 51 -4.88 7.13 -14.94
C LEU A 51 -6.39 7.21 -14.75
N TRP A 52 -7.00 8.38 -14.98
CA TRP A 52 -8.46 8.52 -14.90
C TRP A 52 -9.18 7.67 -15.94
N ASP A 53 -8.71 7.67 -17.19
CA ASP A 53 -9.28 6.83 -18.25
C ASP A 53 -9.18 5.35 -17.91
N ALA A 54 -8.07 4.93 -17.31
CA ALA A 54 -7.87 3.56 -16.81
C ALA A 54 -8.84 3.20 -15.67
N VAL A 55 -9.13 4.14 -14.77
CA VAL A 55 -10.14 3.95 -13.71
C VAL A 55 -11.51 3.74 -14.33
N VAL A 56 -11.97 4.63 -15.20
CA VAL A 56 -13.28 4.52 -15.88
C VAL A 56 -13.37 3.21 -16.66
N HIS A 57 -12.32 2.87 -17.41
CA HIS A 57 -12.27 1.64 -18.18
C HIS A 57 -12.34 0.39 -17.30
N SER A 58 -11.58 0.34 -16.19
CA SER A 58 -11.59 -0.79 -15.27
C SER A 58 -12.97 -1.02 -14.67
N VAL A 59 -13.68 0.03 -14.28
CA VAL A 59 -15.03 -0.08 -13.71
C VAL A 59 -16.02 -0.60 -14.74
N SER A 60 -15.97 -0.08 -15.98
CA SER A 60 -16.81 -0.53 -17.08
C SER A 60 -16.59 -2.00 -17.42
N GLU A 61 -15.33 -2.44 -17.53
CA GLU A 61 -14.99 -3.83 -17.82
C GLU A 61 -15.36 -4.77 -16.67
N ALA A 62 -15.22 -4.35 -15.41
CA ALA A 62 -15.62 -5.17 -14.27
C ALA A 62 -17.14 -5.41 -14.24
N LEU A 63 -17.95 -4.41 -14.61
CA LEU A 63 -19.40 -4.55 -14.78
C LEU A 63 -19.75 -5.52 -15.92
N GLU A 64 -19.05 -5.40 -17.06
CA GLU A 64 -19.23 -6.29 -18.22
C GLU A 64 -18.86 -7.74 -17.90
N ASP A 65 -17.69 -7.97 -17.28
CA ASP A 65 -17.22 -9.30 -16.83
C ASP A 65 -18.22 -9.92 -15.84
N GLY A 66 -18.70 -9.10 -14.89
CA GLY A 66 -19.71 -9.49 -13.91
C GLY A 66 -21.13 -9.67 -14.45
N LYS A 67 -21.37 -9.29 -15.72
CA LYS A 67 -22.70 -9.30 -16.37
C LYS A 67 -23.76 -8.59 -15.53
N CYS A 68 -23.36 -7.52 -14.86
CA CYS A 68 -24.21 -6.65 -14.06
C CYS A 68 -24.16 -5.22 -14.59
N SER A 69 -24.95 -4.35 -13.99
CA SER A 69 -25.06 -2.95 -14.37
C SER A 69 -24.85 -2.05 -13.16
N ALA A 70 -24.55 -0.77 -13.41
CA ALA A 70 -24.30 0.18 -12.32
C ALA A 70 -25.47 0.28 -11.31
N VAL A 71 -26.72 0.04 -11.75
CA VAL A 71 -27.91 0.01 -10.88
C VAL A 71 -27.94 -1.14 -9.87
N ASP A 72 -27.12 -2.17 -10.08
CA ASP A 72 -26.96 -3.29 -9.15
C ASP A 72 -25.97 -2.97 -8.01
N LEU A 73 -25.20 -1.87 -8.13
CA LEU A 73 -24.26 -1.45 -7.09
C LEU A 73 -24.98 -0.71 -5.96
N LEU A 74 -24.71 -1.12 -4.72
CA LEU A 74 -25.18 -0.43 -3.52
C LEU A 74 -24.22 0.65 -3.03
N SER A 75 -22.92 0.42 -3.18
CA SER A 75 -21.88 1.33 -2.69
C SER A 75 -20.56 1.09 -3.43
N ILE A 76 -19.73 2.13 -3.42
CA ILE A 76 -18.35 2.11 -3.87
C ILE A 76 -17.44 2.39 -2.68
N GLY A 77 -16.40 1.58 -2.53
CA GLY A 77 -15.26 1.87 -1.68
C GLY A 77 -14.02 2.17 -2.53
N VAL A 78 -13.35 3.28 -2.23
CA VAL A 78 -12.17 3.73 -2.96
C VAL A 78 -10.92 3.53 -2.11
N THR A 79 -9.88 2.95 -2.72
CA THR A 79 -8.57 2.84 -2.11
C THR A 79 -7.47 3.13 -3.13
N THR A 80 -6.35 3.69 -2.66
CA THR A 80 -5.31 4.22 -3.54
C THR A 80 -3.91 4.03 -3.00
N GLN A 81 -2.92 4.10 -3.90
CA GLN A 81 -1.54 4.36 -3.51
C GLN A 81 -1.42 5.65 -2.69
N ARG A 82 -0.63 5.57 -1.64
CA ARG A 82 -0.41 6.65 -0.67
C ARG A 82 0.55 7.73 -1.19
N SER A 83 0.56 8.92 -0.58
CA SER A 83 1.61 9.96 -0.68
C SER A 83 1.93 10.56 -2.06
N SER A 84 1.25 10.13 -3.12
CA SER A 84 1.39 10.71 -4.47
C SER A 84 0.66 12.05 -4.54
N ILE A 85 1.17 12.98 -5.37
CA ILE A 85 0.66 14.36 -5.46
C ILE A 85 -0.15 14.55 -6.74
N ALA A 86 -1.43 14.89 -6.61
CA ALA A 86 -2.26 15.34 -7.71
C ALA A 86 -2.59 16.84 -7.54
N VAL A 87 -2.54 17.58 -8.65
CA VAL A 87 -2.93 19.00 -8.71
C VAL A 87 -3.80 19.20 -9.95
N TRP A 88 -4.95 19.84 -9.78
CA TRP A 88 -5.93 20.03 -10.84
C TRP A 88 -6.64 21.38 -10.74
N GLU A 89 -7.26 21.81 -11.84
CA GLU A 89 -8.11 22.99 -11.85
C GLU A 89 -9.44 22.73 -11.14
N LYS A 90 -9.83 23.63 -10.24
CA LYS A 90 -11.10 23.57 -9.50
C LYS A 90 -12.34 23.65 -10.38
N SER A 91 -12.26 24.29 -11.54
CA SER A 91 -13.42 24.52 -12.41
C SER A 91 -13.72 23.34 -13.33
N SER A 92 -12.69 22.59 -13.73
CA SER A 92 -12.77 21.58 -14.78
C SER A 92 -12.44 20.17 -14.28
N GLY A 93 -11.73 20.04 -13.16
CA GLY A 93 -11.17 18.76 -12.71
C GLY A 93 -9.97 18.29 -13.53
N ASN A 94 -9.52 19.10 -14.50
CA ASN A 94 -8.41 18.73 -15.37
C ASN A 94 -7.07 18.82 -14.62
N PRO A 95 -6.22 17.79 -14.70
CA PRO A 95 -4.85 17.86 -14.20
C PRO A 95 -4.07 19.00 -14.87
N VAL A 96 -3.30 19.75 -14.08
CA VAL A 96 -2.41 20.82 -14.59
C VAL A 96 -0.95 20.42 -14.68
N ALA A 97 -0.61 19.25 -14.12
CA ALA A 97 0.70 18.63 -14.17
C ALA A 97 0.55 17.09 -14.08
N PRO A 98 1.58 16.31 -14.46
CA PRO A 98 1.64 14.89 -14.11
C PRO A 98 1.55 14.68 -12.60
N MET A 99 0.99 13.56 -12.16
CA MET A 99 1.07 13.17 -10.76
C MET A 99 2.50 12.79 -10.41
N VAL A 100 3.03 13.35 -9.33
CA VAL A 100 4.31 12.92 -8.77
C VAL A 100 4.08 11.71 -7.87
N VAL A 101 4.72 10.59 -8.19
CA VAL A 101 4.51 9.31 -7.51
C VAL A 101 5.19 9.34 -6.13
N TRP A 102 4.69 8.54 -5.20
CA TRP A 102 5.19 8.47 -3.82
C TRP A 102 6.70 8.18 -3.73
N ASN A 103 7.24 7.33 -4.61
CA ASN A 103 8.64 6.93 -4.62
C ASN A 103 9.58 7.90 -5.36
N ASP A 104 9.08 9.03 -5.86
CA ASP A 104 9.91 10.12 -6.39
C ASP A 104 10.81 10.70 -5.28
N LEU A 105 12.10 10.85 -5.58
CA LEU A 105 13.13 11.25 -4.62
C LEU A 105 13.51 12.73 -4.67
N ARG A 106 12.79 13.58 -5.44
CA ARG A 106 13.05 15.03 -5.49
C ARG A 106 12.92 15.72 -4.13
N GLY A 107 12.20 15.11 -3.19
CA GLY A 107 12.02 15.61 -1.83
C GLY A 107 13.19 15.34 -0.87
N ILE A 108 14.31 14.73 -1.28
CA ILE A 108 15.42 14.41 -0.37
C ILE A 108 15.97 15.65 0.33
N GLU A 109 16.42 16.65 -0.43
CA GLU A 109 17.02 17.88 0.10
C GLU A 109 15.98 18.67 0.92
N ARG A 110 14.80 18.88 0.35
CA ARG A 110 13.72 19.61 1.03
C ARG A 110 13.28 18.94 2.33
N SER A 111 13.28 17.60 2.40
CA SER A 111 12.97 16.90 3.66
C SER A 111 14.02 17.13 4.75
N GLN A 112 15.29 17.34 4.39
CA GLN A 112 16.34 17.67 5.36
C GLN A 112 16.09 19.07 5.92
N GLU A 113 15.83 20.04 5.06
CA GLU A 113 15.50 21.42 5.45
C GLU A 113 14.27 21.49 6.35
N LEU A 114 13.19 20.77 6.00
CA LEU A 114 11.96 20.71 6.81
C LEU A 114 12.24 20.10 8.19
N ARG A 115 13.07 19.06 8.28
CA ARG A 115 13.46 18.47 9.57
C ARG A 115 14.30 19.43 10.42
N GLU A 116 15.22 20.17 9.80
CA GLU A 116 15.99 21.22 10.49
C GLU A 116 15.10 22.36 10.99
N ALA A 117 13.99 22.64 10.28
CA ALA A 117 12.96 23.59 10.69
C ALA A 117 11.98 23.03 11.75
N GLY A 118 12.13 21.77 12.17
CA GLY A 118 11.30 21.14 13.21
C GLY A 118 10.10 20.32 12.69
N TYR A 119 9.97 20.14 11.37
CA TYR A 119 8.93 19.33 10.76
C TYR A 119 9.47 17.93 10.41
N PRO A 120 9.02 16.84 11.07
CA PRO A 120 9.55 15.49 10.88
C PRO A 120 9.03 14.84 9.58
N VAL A 121 9.41 15.41 8.43
CA VAL A 121 8.94 15.01 7.11
C VAL A 121 9.96 14.06 6.46
N MET A 122 9.46 12.98 5.86
CA MET A 122 10.25 12.04 5.05
C MET A 122 10.35 12.52 3.60
N ALA A 123 11.45 12.19 2.91
CA ALA A 123 11.68 12.58 1.51
C ALA A 123 10.58 12.14 0.53
N ILE A 124 9.97 10.98 0.79
CA ILE A 124 8.90 10.40 -0.04
C ILE A 124 7.52 11.03 0.21
N ALA A 125 7.35 11.76 1.31
CA ALA A 125 6.06 12.35 1.68
C ALA A 125 5.70 13.51 0.73
N ALA A 126 4.39 13.75 0.55
CA ALA A 126 3.92 14.83 -0.31
C ALA A 126 4.44 16.20 0.15
N ALA A 127 4.51 16.42 1.47
CA ALA A 127 5.02 17.66 2.05
C ALA A 127 6.46 18.00 1.65
N ALA A 128 7.30 17.01 1.34
CA ALA A 128 8.67 17.27 0.87
C ALA A 128 8.75 17.64 -0.62
N LYS A 129 7.65 17.49 -1.38
CA LYS A 129 7.64 17.57 -2.85
C LYS A 129 6.69 18.64 -3.39
N LEU A 130 5.62 18.99 -2.66
CA LEU A 130 4.53 19.83 -3.16
C LEU A 130 4.98 21.21 -3.67
N GLU A 131 5.86 21.90 -2.94
CA GLU A 131 6.41 23.20 -3.37
C GLU A 131 7.02 23.12 -4.77
N SER A 132 7.88 22.12 -5.01
CA SER A 132 8.50 21.88 -6.32
C SER A 132 7.45 21.60 -7.40
N VAL A 133 6.40 20.84 -7.09
CA VAL A 133 5.32 20.57 -8.07
C VAL A 133 4.58 21.85 -8.44
N ILE A 134 4.30 22.73 -7.47
CA ILE A 134 3.61 23.99 -7.74
C ILE A 134 4.51 24.99 -8.47
N ASP A 135 5.81 25.01 -8.16
CA ASP A 135 6.79 25.88 -8.81
C ASP A 135 7.06 25.49 -10.27
N ASP A 136 6.85 24.22 -10.63
CA ASP A 136 6.95 23.73 -12.01
C ASP A 136 5.71 24.09 -12.87
N ILE A 137 4.60 24.49 -12.26
CA ILE A 137 3.37 24.91 -12.96
C ILE A 137 3.47 26.41 -13.32
N PRO A 138 3.31 26.80 -14.60
CA PRO A 138 3.25 28.22 -14.98
C PRO A 138 2.20 28.97 -14.16
N ASP A 139 2.62 30.06 -13.51
CA ASP A 139 1.79 30.86 -12.60
C ASP A 139 1.17 30.07 -11.42
N GLY A 140 1.70 28.88 -11.10
CA GLY A 140 1.12 27.93 -10.15
C GLY A 140 0.86 28.53 -8.77
N ARG A 141 1.82 29.29 -8.22
CA ARG A 141 1.65 29.98 -6.93
C ARG A 141 0.52 31.01 -6.94
N GLU A 142 0.34 31.76 -8.03
CA GLU A 142 -0.77 32.71 -8.19
C GLU A 142 -2.11 31.97 -8.28
N MET A 143 -2.16 30.88 -9.06
CA MET A 143 -3.36 30.06 -9.22
C MET A 143 -3.77 29.33 -7.94
N VAL A 144 -2.81 28.94 -7.09
CA VAL A 144 -3.10 28.47 -5.73
C VAL A 144 -3.66 29.62 -4.89
N GLY A 145 -2.99 30.78 -4.89
CA GLY A 145 -3.39 31.93 -4.08
C GLY A 145 -4.77 32.50 -4.41
N ASN A 146 -5.25 32.34 -5.64
CA ASN A 146 -6.60 32.75 -6.05
C ASN A 146 -7.64 31.62 -6.00
N GLY A 147 -7.25 30.40 -5.58
CA GLY A 147 -8.15 29.25 -5.41
C GLY A 147 -8.57 28.56 -6.71
N SER A 148 -7.83 28.76 -7.81
CA SER A 148 -8.09 28.09 -9.09
C SER A 148 -7.55 26.66 -9.14
N LEU A 149 -6.54 26.33 -8.32
CA LEU A 149 -6.01 24.98 -8.19
C LEU A 149 -6.47 24.33 -6.90
N LEU A 150 -6.61 23.00 -6.94
CA LEU A 150 -6.79 22.13 -5.80
C LEU A 150 -5.65 21.13 -5.74
N TRP A 151 -5.28 20.73 -4.52
CA TRP A 151 -4.34 19.65 -4.26
C TRP A 151 -5.01 18.50 -3.52
N GLY A 152 -4.45 17.31 -3.70
CA GLY A 152 -4.74 16.17 -2.85
C GLY A 152 -3.78 15.02 -3.11
N THR A 153 -3.85 14.02 -2.23
CA THR A 153 -3.43 12.66 -2.56
C THR A 153 -4.37 12.05 -3.61
N LEU A 154 -4.00 10.90 -4.18
CA LEU A 154 -4.72 10.32 -5.30
C LEU A 154 -6.21 10.05 -5.00
N ASP A 155 -6.53 9.64 -3.78
CA ASP A 155 -7.89 9.43 -3.30
C ASP A 155 -8.76 10.69 -3.45
N SER A 156 -8.25 11.87 -3.06
CA SER A 156 -8.98 13.13 -3.15
C SER A 156 -9.24 13.53 -4.59
N TYR A 157 -8.25 13.37 -5.48
CA TYR A 157 -8.44 13.59 -6.90
C TYR A 157 -9.50 12.63 -7.48
N LEU A 158 -9.44 11.34 -7.14
CA LEU A 158 -10.42 10.37 -7.63
C LEU A 158 -11.82 10.67 -7.12
N LEU A 159 -12.00 10.99 -5.85
CA LEU A 159 -13.30 11.37 -5.30
C LEU A 159 -13.86 12.63 -5.97
N TYR A 160 -13.01 13.61 -6.24
CA TYR A 160 -13.38 14.80 -6.99
C TYR A 160 -13.88 14.44 -8.39
N ARG A 161 -13.16 13.59 -9.13
CA ARG A 161 -13.56 13.15 -10.48
C ARG A 161 -14.81 12.26 -10.48
N ILE A 162 -14.90 11.31 -9.56
CA ILE A 162 -16.02 10.35 -9.42
C ILE A 162 -17.32 11.08 -9.07
N SER A 163 -17.25 12.11 -8.22
CA SER A 163 -18.40 12.91 -7.81
C SER A 163 -18.78 14.04 -8.78
N GLY A 164 -18.02 14.24 -9.87
CA GLY A 164 -18.27 15.34 -10.81
C GLY A 164 -17.89 16.72 -10.26
N GLY A 165 -16.96 16.77 -9.31
CA GLY A 165 -16.42 18.00 -8.73
C GLY A 165 -16.99 18.39 -7.36
N ASP A 166 -17.94 17.62 -6.83
CA ASP A 166 -18.62 17.91 -5.56
C ASP A 166 -17.76 17.58 -4.33
N LEU A 167 -16.86 16.60 -4.44
CA LEU A 167 -16.07 16.08 -3.30
C LEU A 167 -14.59 16.40 -3.43
N HIS A 168 -14.13 17.47 -2.79
CA HIS A 168 -12.71 17.71 -2.51
C HIS A 168 -12.39 17.29 -1.07
N ILE A 169 -12.30 15.98 -0.86
CA ILE A 169 -12.16 15.35 0.47
C ILE A 169 -11.09 14.26 0.49
N THR A 170 -10.58 13.92 1.67
CA THR A 170 -9.66 12.79 1.90
C THR A 170 -9.92 12.19 3.28
N ASP A 171 -9.68 10.90 3.50
CA ASP A 171 -9.71 10.35 4.86
C ASP A 171 -8.37 10.53 5.57
N ARG A 172 -8.37 10.30 6.89
CA ARG A 172 -7.18 10.49 7.71
C ARG A 172 -6.07 9.47 7.38
N SER A 173 -6.39 8.27 6.87
CA SER A 173 -5.36 7.29 6.49
C SER A 173 -4.57 7.73 5.24
N CYS A 174 -5.25 8.27 4.23
CA CYS A 174 -4.61 8.88 3.06
C CYS A 174 -3.88 10.18 3.42
N ALA A 175 -4.52 11.05 4.21
CA ALA A 175 -3.93 12.32 4.65
C ALA A 175 -2.66 12.14 5.49
N TRP A 176 -2.59 11.13 6.36
CA TRP A 176 -1.41 10.87 7.21
C TRP A 176 -0.14 10.70 6.38
N SER A 177 -0.23 9.95 5.29
CA SER A 177 0.94 9.64 4.46
C SER A 177 1.48 10.84 3.68
N SER A 178 0.68 11.91 3.55
CA SER A 178 1.12 13.17 2.94
C SER A 178 2.10 13.95 3.81
N ALA A 179 2.15 13.66 5.12
CA ALA A 179 2.85 14.42 6.16
C ALA A 179 2.33 15.86 6.38
N TYR A 180 1.15 16.19 5.83
CA TYR A 180 0.44 17.43 6.13
C TYR A 180 -0.57 17.31 7.26
N LEU A 181 -0.98 16.10 7.65
CA LEU A 181 -1.85 15.91 8.80
C LEU A 181 -1.08 16.22 10.09
N ASP A 182 -1.72 16.85 11.08
CA ASP A 182 -1.09 17.09 12.37
C ASP A 182 -0.88 15.74 13.10
N PHE A 183 0.38 15.43 13.38
CA PHE A 183 0.78 14.15 14.01
C PHE A 183 0.25 13.99 15.45
N PHE A 184 0.03 15.09 16.17
CA PHE A 184 -0.47 15.08 17.54
C PHE A 184 -2.00 15.19 17.59
N ASN A 185 -2.59 15.81 16.57
CA ASN A 185 -4.03 15.95 16.42
C ASN A 185 -4.47 15.59 14.99
N PRO A 186 -4.67 14.30 14.66
CA PRO A 186 -4.95 13.86 13.29
C PRO A 186 -6.36 14.24 12.78
N ASP A 187 -7.12 15.04 13.55
CA ASP A 187 -8.40 15.61 13.12
C ASP A 187 -8.24 16.93 12.35
N GLN A 188 -7.01 17.42 12.20
CA GLN A 188 -6.72 18.66 11.50
C GLN A 188 -5.45 18.58 10.65
N TRP A 189 -5.36 19.47 9.68
CA TRP A 189 -4.13 19.72 8.95
C TRP A 189 -3.10 20.45 9.83
N ASN A 190 -1.81 20.23 9.56
CA ASN A 190 -0.70 20.95 10.16
C ASN A 190 -0.59 22.34 9.51
N GLU A 191 -1.39 23.28 10.01
CA GLU A 191 -1.46 24.65 9.48
C GLU A 191 -0.11 25.38 9.51
N ASP A 192 0.72 25.10 10.52
CA ASP A 192 2.05 25.69 10.64
C ASP A 192 2.96 25.28 9.48
N LEU A 193 2.99 23.98 9.14
CA LEU A 193 3.74 23.47 7.99
C LEU A 193 3.19 24.02 6.66
N ILE A 194 1.87 24.03 6.50
CA ILE A 194 1.19 24.55 5.30
C ILE A 194 1.56 26.02 5.08
N SER A 195 1.47 26.84 6.13
CA SER A 195 1.82 28.26 6.11
C SER A 195 3.33 28.48 5.89
N TYR A 196 4.18 27.65 6.51
CA TYR A 196 5.64 27.69 6.31
C TYR A 196 6.04 27.50 4.84
N GLN A 197 5.29 26.68 4.10
CA GLN A 197 5.50 26.42 2.67
C GLN A 197 4.77 27.41 1.74
N GLY A 198 4.11 28.42 2.32
CA GLY A 198 3.44 29.50 1.60
C GLY A 198 2.10 29.09 0.99
N PHE A 199 1.41 28.11 1.57
CA PHE A 199 0.08 27.67 1.14
C PHE A 199 -1.00 28.06 2.17
N ASP A 200 -2.26 27.95 1.75
CA ASP A 200 -3.45 28.15 2.59
C ASP A 200 -4.24 26.84 2.66
N THR A 201 -4.92 26.58 3.78
CA THR A 201 -5.68 25.34 4.00
C THR A 201 -6.84 25.16 3.02
N ASN A 202 -7.35 26.21 2.38
CA ASN A 202 -8.38 26.10 1.33
C ASN A 202 -7.87 25.44 0.05
N PHE A 203 -6.55 25.29 -0.12
CA PHE A 203 -5.94 24.52 -1.21
C PHE A 203 -6.01 23.00 -0.96
N PHE A 204 -6.19 22.60 0.31
CA PHE A 204 -6.17 21.22 0.79
C PHE A 204 -7.59 20.65 0.85
N PRO A 205 -7.75 19.32 0.69
CA PRO A 205 -9.07 18.69 0.79
C PRO A 205 -9.61 18.78 2.22
N SER A 206 -10.92 18.76 2.37
CA SER A 206 -11.55 18.60 3.69
C SER A 206 -11.34 17.17 4.19
N LEU A 207 -11.05 17.02 5.49
CA LEU A 207 -10.94 15.70 6.10
C LEU A 207 -12.35 15.09 6.24
N CYS A 208 -12.50 13.83 5.83
CA CYS A 208 -13.74 13.07 5.95
C CYS A 208 -13.54 11.81 6.80
N ALA A 209 -14.65 11.13 7.09
CA ALA A 209 -14.62 9.81 7.72
C ALA A 209 -14.13 8.75 6.73
N THR A 210 -13.41 7.75 7.22
CA THR A 210 -12.96 6.60 6.40
C THR A 210 -14.15 5.81 5.85
N THR A 211 -15.21 5.64 6.65
CA THR A 211 -16.47 5.01 6.22
C THR A 211 -17.67 5.90 6.59
N GLY A 212 -18.62 6.03 5.68
CA GLY A 212 -19.85 6.80 5.89
C GLY A 212 -20.53 7.14 4.56
N ASN A 213 -21.59 7.95 4.61
CA ASN A 213 -22.17 8.53 3.40
C ASN A 213 -21.31 9.72 2.95
N LEU A 214 -20.23 9.47 2.21
CA LEU A 214 -19.26 10.50 1.81
C LEU A 214 -19.79 11.39 0.68
N GLY A 215 -20.72 10.86 -0.11
CA GLY A 215 -21.38 11.56 -1.21
C GLY A 215 -21.89 10.56 -2.24
N LEU A 216 -22.16 11.03 -3.45
CA LEU A 216 -22.66 10.22 -4.56
C LEU A 216 -21.72 10.32 -5.76
N THR A 217 -21.69 9.28 -6.58
CA THR A 217 -21.08 9.38 -7.90
C THR A 217 -21.90 10.29 -8.82
N SER A 218 -21.20 10.96 -9.72
CA SER A 218 -21.82 11.66 -10.85
C SER A 218 -22.42 10.64 -11.82
N PRO A 219 -23.61 10.93 -12.40
CA PRO A 219 -24.15 10.18 -13.53
C PRO A 219 -23.22 10.08 -14.75
N ASP A 220 -22.27 11.01 -14.89
CA ASP A 220 -21.28 10.98 -15.96
C ASP A 220 -20.18 9.93 -15.73
N PHE A 221 -19.95 9.53 -14.47
CA PHE A 221 -18.99 8.48 -14.11
C PHE A 221 -19.61 7.09 -14.20
N LEU A 222 -20.77 6.92 -13.57
CA LEU A 222 -21.62 5.76 -13.67
C LEU A 222 -22.99 6.30 -13.99
N GLU A 223 -23.65 5.82 -15.05
CA GLU A 223 -24.93 6.34 -15.60
C GLU A 223 -26.06 6.58 -14.55
N VAL A 224 -25.85 6.10 -13.32
CA VAL A 224 -26.66 6.34 -12.13
C VAL A 224 -25.78 6.79 -10.95
N SER A 225 -26.36 7.60 -10.06
CA SER A 225 -25.69 8.02 -8.82
C SER A 225 -25.68 6.90 -7.79
N ILE A 226 -24.48 6.45 -7.42
CA ILE A 226 -24.22 5.40 -6.42
C ILE A 226 -23.56 6.03 -5.19
N PRO A 227 -23.91 5.61 -3.96
CA PRO A 227 -23.21 6.02 -2.75
C PRO A 227 -21.71 5.73 -2.79
N ILE A 228 -20.92 6.71 -2.36
CA ILE A 228 -19.51 6.52 -2.03
C ILE A 228 -19.46 6.27 -0.52
N GLY A 229 -19.27 5.01 -0.14
CA GLY A 229 -19.37 4.57 1.24
C GLY A 229 -18.05 4.65 2.01
N ALA A 230 -16.92 4.66 1.31
CA ALA A 230 -15.61 4.71 1.96
C ALA A 230 -14.51 5.25 1.07
N VAL A 231 -13.51 5.82 1.74
CA VAL A 231 -12.19 6.11 1.18
C VAL A 231 -11.15 5.77 2.23
N VAL A 232 -10.14 4.99 1.84
CA VAL A 232 -9.11 4.48 2.75
C VAL A 232 -7.85 4.13 1.99
N ALA A 233 -6.68 4.34 2.57
CA ALA A 233 -5.42 3.97 1.94
C ALA A 233 -5.27 2.44 1.73
N ASP A 234 -4.49 2.04 0.72
CA ASP A 234 -4.35 0.64 0.26
C ASP A 234 -4.00 -0.38 1.34
N GLN A 235 -3.02 -0.08 2.19
CA GLN A 235 -2.59 -1.00 3.24
C GLN A 235 -3.61 -1.12 4.36
N GLN A 236 -4.27 0.01 4.68
CA GLN A 236 -5.36 0.10 5.64
C GLN A 236 -6.62 -0.61 5.13
N ALA A 237 -6.93 -0.52 3.84
CA ALA A 237 -7.99 -1.30 3.22
C ALA A 237 -7.77 -2.81 3.42
N GLY A 238 -6.52 -3.29 3.32
CA GLY A 238 -6.19 -4.68 3.68
C GLY A 238 -6.57 -5.05 5.13
N MET A 239 -6.49 -4.11 6.09
CA MET A 239 -6.94 -4.36 7.46
C MET A 239 -8.47 -4.53 7.55
N PHE A 240 -9.24 -3.82 6.71
CA PHE A 240 -10.69 -4.04 6.60
C PHE A 240 -11.01 -5.42 6.02
N ALA A 241 -10.27 -5.86 5.00
CA ALA A 241 -10.44 -7.19 4.39
C ALA A 241 -10.32 -8.32 5.42
N HIS A 242 -9.33 -8.20 6.30
CA HIS A 242 -9.08 -9.16 7.39
C HIS A 242 -9.97 -8.96 8.64
N GLY A 243 -10.91 -8.00 8.64
CA GLY A 243 -11.76 -7.73 9.81
C GLY A 243 -11.02 -7.16 11.03
N ILE A 244 -9.84 -6.58 10.82
CA ILE A 244 -8.96 -6.06 11.87
C ILE A 244 -8.88 -4.53 11.90
N ALA A 245 -9.76 -3.85 11.16
CA ALA A 245 -9.83 -2.39 11.14
C ALA A 245 -10.25 -1.78 12.49
N ASP A 246 -11.13 -2.46 13.25
CA ASP A 246 -11.61 -1.99 14.57
C ASP A 246 -11.36 -3.01 15.71
N THR A 247 -10.41 -3.91 15.50
CA THR A 247 -9.97 -4.86 16.53
C THR A 247 -8.46 -4.79 16.69
N LYS A 248 -7.95 -5.34 17.80
CA LYS A 248 -6.52 -5.58 17.92
C LYS A 248 -6.16 -6.75 17.02
N GLY A 249 -5.22 -6.54 16.12
CA GLY A 249 -4.84 -7.52 15.12
C GLY A 249 -3.67 -7.05 14.29
N TRP A 250 -3.25 -7.90 13.37
CA TRP A 250 -2.14 -7.67 12.47
C TRP A 250 -2.33 -8.45 11.18
N LYS A 251 -1.68 -8.02 10.10
CA LYS A 251 -1.63 -8.75 8.82
C LYS A 251 -0.36 -8.39 8.04
N ALA A 252 0.01 -9.23 7.09
CA ALA A 252 1.06 -8.93 6.13
C ALA A 252 0.59 -9.03 4.67
N THR A 253 0.72 -7.95 3.92
CA THR A 253 0.48 -7.95 2.47
C THR A 253 1.79 -8.16 1.72
N PHE A 254 1.86 -9.15 0.83
CA PHE A 254 3.01 -9.40 -0.04
C PHE A 254 2.70 -9.03 -1.49
N GLY A 255 2.70 -7.73 -1.76
CA GLY A 255 2.63 -7.14 -3.11
C GLY A 255 4.02 -6.87 -3.68
N THR A 256 4.16 -5.78 -4.46
CA THR A 256 5.45 -5.26 -4.93
C THR A 256 6.46 -5.17 -3.78
N SER A 257 6.01 -4.57 -2.67
CA SER A 257 6.65 -4.60 -1.35
C SER A 257 5.93 -5.59 -0.41
N GLY A 258 6.61 -6.02 0.64
CA GLY A 258 6.02 -6.78 1.76
C GLY A 258 5.73 -5.83 2.91
N VAL A 259 4.49 -5.76 3.39
CA VAL A 259 4.07 -4.78 4.41
C VAL A 259 3.38 -5.49 5.56
N LEU A 260 3.95 -5.44 6.75
CA LEU A 260 3.30 -5.82 8.00
C LEU A 260 2.59 -4.60 8.59
N MET A 261 1.34 -4.76 9.00
CA MET A 261 0.59 -3.74 9.73
C MET A 261 0.01 -4.32 11.02
N VAL A 262 0.13 -3.57 12.12
CA VAL A 262 -0.36 -3.94 13.45
C VAL A 262 -1.27 -2.84 13.98
N SER A 263 -2.50 -3.17 14.35
CA SER A 263 -3.44 -2.23 14.97
C SER A 263 -2.99 -1.85 16.38
N THR A 264 -2.94 -0.55 16.69
CA THR A 264 -2.56 -0.01 18.00
C THR A 264 -3.72 0.64 18.75
N GLY A 265 -4.93 0.57 18.19
CA GLY A 265 -6.14 1.18 18.76
C GLY A 265 -6.13 2.70 18.64
N GLU A 266 -6.60 3.42 19.66
CA GLU A 266 -6.78 4.89 19.62
C GLU A 266 -5.52 5.67 19.99
N SER A 267 -4.35 5.02 20.04
CA SER A 267 -3.09 5.70 20.37
C SER A 267 -1.99 5.26 19.40
N PRO A 268 -1.24 6.22 18.81
CA PRO A 268 -0.07 5.90 18.01
C PRO A 268 1.04 5.33 18.89
N HIS A 269 1.82 4.39 18.34
CA HIS A 269 2.93 3.78 19.05
C HIS A 269 4.29 4.25 18.51
N PHE A 270 4.86 5.30 19.12
CA PHE A 270 6.12 5.91 18.68
C PHE A 270 7.41 5.23 19.19
N ARG A 271 7.31 4.23 20.07
CA ARG A 271 8.49 3.59 20.70
C ARG A 271 9.03 2.37 19.95
N SER A 272 8.35 1.97 18.89
CA SER A 272 8.75 0.84 18.06
C SER A 272 9.55 1.33 16.85
N PRO A 273 10.47 0.53 16.30
CA PRO A 273 11.06 0.77 14.97
C PRO A 273 10.03 0.74 13.82
N LEU A 274 8.82 0.22 14.07
CA LEU A 274 7.72 0.29 13.10
C LEU A 274 7.19 1.72 12.99
N THR A 275 6.81 2.13 11.78
CA THR A 275 6.32 3.49 11.51
C THR A 275 4.87 3.63 11.98
N PRO A 276 4.55 4.55 12.91
CA PRO A 276 3.18 4.80 13.33
C PRO A 276 2.38 5.48 12.22
N MET A 277 1.10 5.14 12.12
CA MET A 277 0.18 5.73 11.17
C MET A 277 -1.27 5.69 11.60
N VAL A 278 -2.09 6.48 10.93
CA VAL A 278 -3.55 6.34 11.03
C VAL A 278 -4.01 5.13 10.25
N LEU A 279 -4.81 4.29 10.90
CA LEU A 279 -5.50 3.15 10.33
C LEU A 279 -6.84 3.57 9.71
N ALA A 280 -7.65 4.33 10.44
CA ALA A 280 -8.95 4.83 10.02
C ALA A 280 -9.40 5.98 10.93
N GLY A 281 -10.36 6.80 10.50
CA GLY A 281 -10.87 7.91 11.31
C GLY A 281 -12.31 8.31 11.04
N TRP A 282 -12.96 8.80 12.09
CA TRP A 282 -14.34 9.32 12.12
C TRP A 282 -14.40 10.54 13.03
N ASP A 283 -15.53 11.27 13.03
CA ASP A 283 -15.70 12.50 13.82
C ASP A 283 -15.42 12.36 15.33
N ASN A 284 -15.62 11.16 15.88
CA ASN A 284 -15.49 10.89 17.32
C ASN A 284 -14.30 9.98 17.68
N ARG A 285 -13.54 9.49 16.69
CA ARG A 285 -12.54 8.44 16.92
C ARG A 285 -11.54 8.35 15.79
N THR A 286 -10.25 8.26 16.14
CA THR A 286 -9.18 7.93 15.20
C THR A 286 -8.47 6.67 15.69
N LEU A 287 -8.27 5.72 14.77
CA LEU A 287 -7.54 4.49 15.00
C LEU A 287 -6.16 4.57 14.35
N PHE A 288 -5.20 3.93 15.00
CA PHE A 288 -3.81 3.92 14.60
C PHE A 288 -3.32 2.50 14.37
N ALA A 289 -2.25 2.42 13.59
CA ALA A 289 -1.48 1.21 13.35
C ALA A 289 0.02 1.53 13.36
N SER A 290 0.81 0.47 13.37
CA SER A 290 2.25 0.52 13.13
C SER A 290 2.59 -0.36 11.93
N GLU A 291 3.41 0.16 11.02
CA GLU A 291 3.80 -0.49 9.78
C GLU A 291 5.29 -0.84 9.75
N GLY A 292 5.61 -2.03 9.22
CA GLY A 292 6.95 -2.38 8.81
C GLY A 292 6.98 -2.83 7.36
N MET A 293 7.98 -2.39 6.61
CA MET A 293 8.05 -2.64 5.16
C MET A 293 9.35 -3.34 4.74
N VAL A 294 9.21 -4.46 4.03
CA VAL A 294 10.18 -5.03 3.11
C VAL A 294 10.00 -4.33 1.76
N ARG A 295 10.89 -3.39 1.42
CA ARG A 295 10.75 -2.55 0.20
C ARG A 295 10.66 -3.39 -1.08
N SER A 296 11.48 -4.43 -1.18
CA SER A 296 11.53 -5.31 -2.34
C SER A 296 11.05 -6.71 -1.99
N ALA A 297 9.81 -7.05 -2.35
CA ALA A 297 9.22 -8.37 -2.14
C ALA A 297 8.78 -8.98 -3.48
N GLY A 298 7.50 -8.83 -3.86
CA GLY A 298 6.97 -9.39 -5.10
C GLY A 298 7.66 -8.87 -6.36
N GLU A 299 8.23 -7.66 -6.35
CA GLU A 299 9.01 -7.12 -7.47
C GLU A 299 10.30 -7.90 -7.75
N MET A 300 10.77 -8.70 -6.79
CA MET A 300 11.94 -9.55 -7.00
C MET A 300 11.68 -10.64 -8.03
N ILE A 301 10.41 -11.00 -8.26
CA ILE A 301 10.03 -12.04 -9.23
C ILE A 301 10.22 -11.54 -10.67
N PRO A 302 9.63 -10.40 -11.12
CA PRO A 302 9.94 -9.86 -12.43
C PRO A 302 11.41 -9.43 -12.57
N TRP A 303 12.08 -9.02 -11.49
CA TRP A 303 13.53 -8.79 -11.51
C TRP A 303 14.34 -10.08 -11.79
N ALA A 304 13.92 -11.22 -11.22
CA ALA A 304 14.55 -12.51 -11.49
C ALA A 304 14.39 -12.93 -12.97
N VAL A 305 13.22 -12.61 -13.56
CA VAL A 305 12.98 -12.81 -14.99
C VAL A 305 13.90 -11.93 -15.83
N SER A 306 13.97 -10.63 -15.54
CA SER A 306 14.78 -9.69 -16.32
C SER A 306 16.28 -9.96 -16.25
N THR A 307 16.75 -10.57 -15.17
CA THR A 307 18.16 -10.96 -14.97
C THR A 307 18.49 -12.38 -15.47
N GLY A 308 17.49 -13.09 -16.03
CA GLY A 308 17.68 -14.40 -16.66
C GLY A 308 17.73 -15.57 -15.68
N VAL A 309 17.31 -15.40 -14.43
CA VAL A 309 17.10 -16.51 -13.48
C VAL A 309 16.02 -17.44 -14.05
N SER A 310 14.87 -16.88 -14.45
CA SER A 310 13.82 -17.54 -15.22
C SER A 310 13.50 -16.77 -16.51
N SER A 311 12.73 -17.36 -17.42
CA SER A 311 12.19 -16.73 -18.63
C SER A 311 10.77 -16.16 -18.45
N SER A 312 10.06 -16.62 -17.41
CA SER A 312 8.74 -16.10 -17.03
C SER A 312 8.52 -16.16 -15.51
N ILE A 313 7.45 -15.53 -15.05
CA ILE A 313 6.99 -15.61 -13.65
C ILE A 313 6.56 -17.06 -13.32
N ASP A 314 5.85 -17.74 -14.22
CA ASP A 314 5.43 -19.12 -14.01
C ASP A 314 6.64 -20.06 -13.91
N GLU A 315 7.66 -19.86 -14.75
CA GLU A 315 8.90 -20.64 -14.65
C GLU A 315 9.65 -20.35 -13.35
N PHE A 316 9.63 -19.09 -12.85
CA PHE A 316 10.24 -18.76 -11.56
C PHE A 316 9.67 -19.63 -10.43
N PHE A 317 8.33 -19.71 -10.33
CA PHE A 317 7.68 -20.52 -9.29
C PHE A 317 7.94 -22.01 -9.50
N ALA A 318 7.87 -22.51 -10.74
CA ALA A 318 8.23 -23.90 -11.03
C ALA A 318 9.68 -24.26 -10.64
N LEU A 319 10.62 -23.33 -10.84
CA LEU A 319 12.01 -23.49 -10.40
C LEU A 319 12.12 -23.49 -8.87
N ALA A 320 11.45 -22.57 -8.19
CA ALA A 320 11.44 -22.52 -6.72
C ALA A 320 10.84 -23.79 -6.10
N ASP A 321 9.78 -24.33 -6.70
CA ASP A 321 9.11 -25.57 -6.28
C ASP A 321 9.97 -26.82 -6.53
N SER A 322 10.83 -26.78 -7.55
CA SER A 322 11.73 -27.89 -7.88
C SER A 322 12.88 -28.07 -6.88
N SER A 323 13.15 -27.06 -6.04
CA SER A 323 14.22 -27.10 -5.04
C SER A 323 13.67 -27.12 -3.62
N SER A 324 14.13 -28.08 -2.81
CA SER A 324 13.73 -28.17 -1.40
C SER A 324 14.40 -27.13 -0.49
N ASN A 325 15.51 -26.53 -0.94
CA ASN A 325 16.27 -25.53 -0.20
C ASN A 325 17.09 -24.62 -1.14
N SER A 326 17.71 -23.58 -0.58
CA SER A 326 18.52 -22.59 -1.29
C SER A 326 19.96 -23.04 -1.63
N GLY A 327 20.35 -24.29 -1.34
CA GLY A 327 21.69 -24.80 -1.68
C GLY A 327 22.83 -24.09 -0.95
N GLY A 328 22.54 -23.41 0.17
CA GLY A 328 23.49 -22.55 0.87
C GLY A 328 23.67 -21.14 0.27
N ILE A 329 22.88 -20.79 -0.75
CA ILE A 329 22.82 -19.45 -1.32
C ILE A 329 22.02 -18.53 -0.41
N SER A 330 22.58 -17.39 -0.06
CA SER A 330 21.87 -16.31 0.63
C SER A 330 21.59 -15.16 -0.33
N PHE A 331 20.37 -14.63 -0.29
CA PHE A 331 19.90 -13.55 -1.14
C PHE A 331 19.35 -12.40 -0.30
N LEU A 332 19.83 -11.17 -0.53
CA LEU A 332 19.26 -9.96 0.07
C LEU A 332 18.39 -9.22 -0.97
N PRO A 333 17.06 -9.14 -0.77
CA PRO A 333 16.18 -8.41 -1.68
C PRO A 333 16.19 -6.91 -1.35
N ALA A 334 17.15 -6.19 -1.92
CA ALA A 334 17.31 -4.74 -1.73
C ALA A 334 17.42 -4.02 -3.09
N LEU A 335 16.40 -4.17 -3.96
CA LEU A 335 16.35 -3.48 -5.24
C LEU A 335 16.17 -1.96 -5.04
N HIS A 336 15.45 -1.58 -3.98
CA HIS A 336 15.17 -0.20 -3.59
C HIS A 336 15.68 0.12 -2.17
N GLY A 337 16.82 -0.45 -1.81
CA GLY A 337 17.37 -0.36 -0.45
C GLY A 337 16.62 -1.21 0.56
N LEU A 338 16.94 -1.02 1.84
CA LEU A 338 16.27 -1.68 2.97
C LEU A 338 15.25 -0.75 3.62
N GLY A 339 14.07 -1.28 3.90
CA GLY A 339 13.06 -0.64 4.75
C GLY A 339 13.29 -0.95 6.22
N THR A 340 12.21 -1.15 6.97
CA THR A 340 12.23 -1.42 8.42
C THR A 340 13.12 -2.62 8.78
N PRO A 341 13.91 -2.57 9.87
CA PRO A 341 14.17 -1.41 10.75
C PRO A 341 15.32 -0.50 10.27
N TYR A 342 15.99 -0.83 9.16
CA TYR A 342 17.29 -0.25 8.81
C TYR A 342 17.19 1.07 8.05
N ASN A 343 16.13 1.26 7.25
CA ASN A 343 15.91 2.44 6.42
C ASN A 343 17.16 2.86 5.60
N ASN A 344 17.91 1.89 5.07
CA ASN A 344 19.14 2.13 4.34
C ASN A 344 18.86 2.21 2.82
N PRO A 345 18.86 3.41 2.21
CA PRO A 345 18.65 3.55 0.76
C PRO A 345 19.83 3.03 -0.06
N ASP A 346 21.04 2.91 0.51
CA ASP A 346 22.25 2.52 -0.21
C ASP A 346 22.44 1.00 -0.31
N ALA A 347 21.61 0.23 0.38
CA ALA A 347 21.66 -1.23 0.32
C ALA A 347 21.27 -1.73 -1.07
N VAL A 348 21.96 -2.77 -1.55
CA VAL A 348 21.77 -3.33 -2.89
C VAL A 348 21.51 -4.82 -2.84
N VAL A 349 20.90 -5.35 -3.90
CA VAL A 349 20.74 -6.79 -4.08
C VAL A 349 22.08 -7.50 -3.92
N SER A 350 22.13 -8.50 -3.03
CA SER A 350 23.34 -9.27 -2.74
C SER A 350 23.06 -10.76 -2.85
N ILE A 351 23.93 -11.50 -3.54
CA ILE A 351 23.87 -12.96 -3.67
C ILE A 351 25.20 -13.55 -3.21
N VAL A 352 25.18 -14.39 -2.18
CA VAL A 352 26.38 -15.00 -1.58
C VAL A 352 26.21 -16.51 -1.49
N GLY A 353 27.29 -17.26 -1.64
CA GLY A 353 27.28 -18.73 -1.48
C GLY A 353 27.05 -19.53 -2.77
N LYS A 354 27.04 -18.87 -3.94
CA LYS A 354 26.94 -19.55 -5.24
C LYS A 354 28.19 -20.38 -5.54
N SER A 355 27.99 -21.59 -6.05
CA SER A 355 29.04 -22.50 -6.55
C SER A 355 28.79 -22.84 -8.03
N GLU A 356 29.72 -23.58 -8.65
CA GLU A 356 29.56 -24.10 -10.01
C GLU A 356 28.36 -25.05 -10.13
N SER A 357 28.00 -25.74 -9.06
CA SER A 357 26.88 -26.68 -9.02
C SER A 357 25.53 -26.03 -8.69
N SER A 358 25.50 -24.73 -8.38
CA SER A 358 24.26 -24.03 -8.03
C SER A 358 23.26 -24.02 -9.19
N SER A 359 22.05 -24.49 -8.92
CA SER A 359 20.95 -24.52 -9.87
C SER A 359 20.14 -23.22 -9.88
N LYS A 360 19.38 -22.99 -10.95
CA LYS A 360 18.40 -21.89 -11.02
C LYS A 360 17.28 -22.06 -9.98
N GLY A 361 16.91 -23.31 -9.66
CA GLY A 361 15.93 -23.61 -8.61
C GLY A 361 16.39 -23.17 -7.22
N GLU A 362 17.66 -23.43 -6.87
CA GLU A 362 18.23 -22.96 -5.60
C GLU A 362 18.30 -21.43 -5.52
N ILE A 363 18.58 -20.73 -6.64
CA ILE A 363 18.56 -19.26 -6.69
C ILE A 363 17.12 -18.74 -6.51
N ALA A 364 16.13 -19.31 -7.22
CA ALA A 364 14.73 -18.94 -7.06
C ALA A 364 14.24 -19.15 -5.62
N ARG A 365 14.65 -20.28 -5.01
CA ARG A 365 14.38 -20.58 -3.60
C ARG A 365 15.04 -19.57 -2.66
N ALA A 366 16.30 -19.21 -2.89
CA ALA A 366 17.01 -18.21 -2.09
C ALA A 366 16.34 -16.83 -2.16
N ILE A 367 15.77 -16.43 -3.31
CA ILE A 367 15.01 -15.19 -3.45
C ILE A 367 13.77 -15.21 -2.54
N LEU A 368 12.97 -16.28 -2.57
CA LEU A 368 11.80 -16.42 -1.70
C LEU A 368 12.18 -16.44 -0.21
N GLU A 369 13.22 -17.20 0.15
CA GLU A 369 13.76 -17.24 1.52
C GLU A 369 14.24 -15.85 1.97
N GLY A 370 14.94 -15.11 1.11
CA GLY A 370 15.42 -13.76 1.40
C GLY A 370 14.28 -12.79 1.73
N ILE A 371 13.18 -12.84 0.97
CA ILE A 371 11.97 -12.06 1.26
C ILE A 371 11.37 -12.47 2.61
N ALA A 372 11.28 -13.78 2.86
CA ALA A 372 10.72 -14.30 4.10
C ALA A 372 11.55 -13.95 5.34
N PHE A 373 12.89 -14.03 5.27
CA PHE A 373 13.78 -13.59 6.34
C PHE A 373 13.62 -12.11 6.66
N ARG A 374 13.47 -11.25 5.63
CA ARG A 374 13.20 -9.83 5.83
C ARG A 374 11.90 -9.59 6.58
N MET A 375 10.85 -10.35 6.28
CA MET A 375 9.59 -10.26 7.01
C MET A 375 9.72 -10.82 8.43
N CYS A 376 10.51 -11.87 8.66
CA CYS A 376 10.77 -12.38 10.01
C CYS A 376 11.32 -11.30 10.94
N GLU A 377 12.32 -10.51 10.50
CA GLU A 377 12.86 -9.41 11.30
C GLU A 377 11.77 -8.39 11.70
N ILE A 378 10.84 -8.09 10.80
CA ILE A 378 9.75 -7.13 11.05
C ILE A 378 8.70 -7.72 12.00
N VAL A 379 8.36 -9.00 11.82
CA VAL A 379 7.43 -9.72 12.69
C VAL A 379 7.99 -9.87 14.11
N GLU A 380 9.28 -10.15 14.27
CA GLU A 380 9.94 -10.20 15.58
C GLU A 380 9.82 -8.87 16.31
N ILE A 381 10.10 -7.75 15.64
CA ILE A 381 9.88 -6.40 16.18
C ILE A 381 8.42 -6.21 16.61
N ALA A 382 7.46 -6.66 15.78
CA ALA A 382 6.05 -6.53 16.11
C ALA A 382 5.66 -7.32 17.38
N VAL A 383 6.12 -8.56 17.48
CA VAL A 383 5.85 -9.44 18.62
C VAL A 383 6.40 -8.84 19.92
N GLU A 384 7.62 -8.31 19.88
CA GLU A 384 8.28 -7.69 21.04
C GLU A 384 7.60 -6.40 21.51
N ASN A 385 6.97 -5.65 20.60
CA ASN A 385 6.46 -4.30 20.89
C ASN A 385 4.93 -4.24 21.08
N PHE A 386 4.15 -5.19 20.55
CA PHE A 386 2.68 -5.10 20.49
C PHE A 386 1.94 -6.20 21.23
N ALA A 387 2.63 -6.95 22.12
CA ALA A 387 2.04 -8.02 22.94
C ALA A 387 1.26 -9.08 22.12
N ILE A 388 1.79 -9.42 20.95
CA ILE A 388 1.24 -10.45 20.06
C ILE A 388 1.72 -11.81 20.57
N ASP A 389 0.79 -12.73 20.85
CA ASP A 389 1.15 -14.07 21.32
C ASP A 389 1.92 -14.84 20.23
N SER A 390 2.93 -15.62 20.63
CA SER A 390 3.78 -16.38 19.69
C SER A 390 3.02 -17.43 18.88
N THR A 391 1.86 -17.88 19.36
CA THR A 391 0.96 -18.83 18.67
C THR A 391 -0.08 -18.14 17.78
N THR A 392 -0.19 -16.81 17.85
CA THR A 392 -1.11 -16.06 16.98
C THR A 392 -0.67 -16.21 15.54
N ALA A 393 -1.56 -16.75 14.72
CA ALA A 393 -1.34 -16.85 13.28
C ALA A 393 -1.17 -15.46 12.67
N LEU A 394 -0.39 -15.37 11.59
CA LEU A 394 -0.24 -14.15 10.82
C LEU A 394 -1.14 -14.25 9.58
N PRO A 395 -2.22 -13.45 9.49
CA PRO A 395 -2.99 -13.32 8.27
C PRO A 395 -2.15 -12.68 7.17
N ILE A 396 -2.24 -13.23 5.96
CA ILE A 396 -1.48 -12.76 4.80
C ILE A 396 -2.35 -12.60 3.56
N ASP A 397 -1.96 -11.68 2.70
CA ASP A 397 -2.60 -11.43 1.40
C ASP A 397 -1.57 -10.98 0.34
N GLY A 398 -2.03 -10.68 -0.88
CA GLY A 398 -1.20 -10.15 -1.97
C GLY A 398 -0.63 -11.21 -2.91
N GLY A 399 -0.12 -10.76 -4.05
CA GLY A 399 0.22 -11.63 -5.18
C GLY A 399 1.25 -12.73 -4.87
N LEU A 400 2.23 -12.47 -4.01
CA LEU A 400 3.24 -13.47 -3.65
C LEU A 400 2.67 -14.59 -2.75
N SER A 401 1.61 -14.29 -1.98
CA SER A 401 0.91 -15.29 -1.15
C SER A 401 0.23 -16.39 -1.97
N ARG A 402 0.11 -16.23 -3.30
CA ARG A 402 -0.38 -17.28 -4.20
C ARG A 402 0.56 -18.50 -4.27
N SER A 403 1.82 -18.35 -3.90
CA SER A 403 2.78 -19.44 -3.86
C SER A 403 2.69 -20.17 -2.53
N ASP A 404 2.16 -21.39 -2.54
CA ASP A 404 2.13 -22.27 -1.36
C ASP A 404 3.55 -22.50 -0.81
N THR A 405 4.55 -22.59 -1.70
CA THR A 405 5.96 -22.68 -1.33
C THR A 405 6.42 -21.47 -0.53
N PHE A 406 6.10 -20.25 -0.97
CA PHE A 406 6.44 -19.04 -0.21
C PHE A 406 5.72 -19.01 1.14
N CYS A 407 4.41 -19.32 1.18
CA CYS A 407 3.65 -19.36 2.42
C CYS A 407 4.23 -20.37 3.41
N GLN A 408 4.59 -21.57 2.95
CA GLN A 408 5.20 -22.58 3.82
C GLN A 408 6.58 -22.14 4.32
N ILE A 409 7.44 -21.57 3.45
CA ILE A 409 8.75 -21.01 3.88
C ILE A 409 8.56 -19.98 4.99
N GLN A 410 7.61 -19.07 4.80
CA GLN A 410 7.37 -18.00 5.76
C GLN A 410 6.81 -18.53 7.09
N ALA A 411 5.90 -19.50 7.08
CA ALA A 411 5.36 -20.15 8.28
C ALA A 411 6.48 -20.87 9.05
N ASP A 412 7.28 -21.67 8.34
CA ASP A 412 8.42 -22.42 8.86
C ASP A 412 9.46 -21.50 9.51
N LEU A 413 9.82 -20.40 8.84
CA LEU A 413 10.82 -19.46 9.35
C LEU A 413 10.32 -18.63 10.54
N LEU A 414 9.03 -18.31 10.60
CA LEU A 414 8.45 -17.58 11.73
C LEU A 414 8.16 -18.48 12.93
N GLY A 415 8.02 -19.78 12.74
CA GLY A 415 7.56 -20.70 13.78
C GLY A 415 6.12 -20.47 14.22
N ARG A 416 5.31 -19.85 13.36
CA ARG A 416 3.89 -19.60 13.62
C ARG A 416 3.05 -19.85 12.39
N PRO A 417 1.75 -20.15 12.54
CA PRO A 417 0.92 -20.39 11.39
C PRO A 417 0.68 -19.14 10.55
N LEU A 418 0.45 -19.35 9.25
CA LEU A 418 -0.08 -18.32 8.36
C LEU A 418 -1.50 -18.65 7.93
N ILE A 419 -2.30 -17.60 7.76
CA ILE A 419 -3.66 -17.69 7.21
C ILE A 419 -3.69 -16.87 5.93
N ARG A 420 -3.71 -17.54 4.77
CA ARG A 420 -3.83 -16.85 3.49
C ARG A 420 -5.26 -16.41 3.26
N HIS A 421 -5.49 -15.12 3.03
CA HIS A 421 -6.81 -14.58 2.75
C HIS A 421 -7.45 -15.27 1.53
N SER A 422 -8.74 -15.62 1.64
CA SER A 422 -9.45 -16.37 0.59
C SER A 422 -9.72 -15.55 -0.69
N VAL A 423 -9.85 -14.23 -0.54
CA VAL A 423 -9.97 -13.29 -1.66
C VAL A 423 -8.58 -12.80 -2.05
N ILE A 424 -8.20 -13.02 -3.31
CA ILE A 424 -6.88 -12.67 -3.86
C ILE A 424 -6.67 -11.15 -3.82
N GLU A 425 -7.66 -10.39 -4.29
CA GLU A 425 -7.64 -8.92 -4.31
C GLU A 425 -8.13 -8.35 -2.97
N ALA A 426 -7.45 -8.73 -1.87
CA ALA A 426 -7.86 -8.38 -0.51
C ALA A 426 -7.97 -6.86 -0.29
N THR A 427 -7.08 -6.05 -0.86
CA THR A 427 -7.15 -4.58 -0.78
C THR A 427 -8.44 -4.02 -1.40
N ALA A 428 -8.79 -4.46 -2.62
CA ALA A 428 -10.05 -4.05 -3.27
C ALA A 428 -11.27 -4.56 -2.49
N TYR A 429 -11.20 -5.80 -1.97
CA TYR A 429 -12.23 -6.37 -1.11
C TYR A 429 -12.44 -5.54 0.16
N GLY A 430 -11.37 -5.19 0.87
CA GLY A 430 -11.42 -4.36 2.07
C GLY A 430 -12.00 -2.97 1.82
N ALA A 431 -11.70 -2.36 0.67
CA ALA A 431 -12.35 -1.12 0.25
C ALA A 431 -13.86 -1.33 0.03
N ALA A 432 -14.27 -2.38 -0.67
CA ALA A 432 -15.68 -2.72 -0.86
C ALA A 432 -16.41 -2.97 0.47
N LEU A 433 -15.78 -3.71 1.41
CA LEU A 433 -16.29 -3.93 2.77
C LEU A 433 -16.50 -2.62 3.52
N ALA A 434 -15.50 -1.75 3.52
CA ALA A 434 -15.56 -0.42 4.12
C ALA A 434 -16.69 0.42 3.48
N GLY A 435 -16.84 0.34 2.16
CA GLY A 435 -17.90 1.02 1.41
C GLY A 435 -19.30 0.53 1.79
N GLY A 436 -19.47 -0.79 1.95
CA GLY A 436 -20.72 -1.37 2.44
C GLY A 436 -21.02 -0.96 3.88
N GLN A 437 -20.02 -0.99 4.77
CA GLN A 437 -20.16 -0.54 6.16
C GLN A 437 -20.58 0.93 6.24
N GLY A 438 -20.02 1.79 5.38
CA GLY A 438 -20.34 3.22 5.34
C GLY A 438 -21.81 3.54 5.06
N ILE A 439 -22.51 2.67 4.33
CA ILE A 439 -23.94 2.80 4.05
C ILE A 439 -24.83 1.92 4.96
N GLY A 440 -24.25 1.29 5.99
CA GLY A 440 -24.97 0.51 7.01
C GLY A 440 -25.18 -0.96 6.68
N LEU A 441 -24.44 -1.54 5.72
CA LEU A 441 -24.46 -2.98 5.49
C LEU A 441 -23.62 -3.70 6.54
N ASN A 442 -24.25 -4.63 7.28
CA ASN A 442 -23.61 -5.42 8.33
C ASN A 442 -23.34 -6.88 7.91
N TYR A 443 -23.54 -7.22 6.64
CA TYR A 443 -23.64 -8.62 6.18
C TYR A 443 -22.33 -9.27 5.74
N LEU A 444 -21.22 -8.55 5.70
CA LEU A 444 -19.96 -9.11 5.23
C LEU A 444 -19.19 -9.68 6.42
N SER A 445 -19.39 -10.96 6.69
CA SER A 445 -18.56 -11.65 7.67
C SER A 445 -17.14 -11.75 7.12
N SER A 446 -16.18 -11.11 7.79
CA SER A 446 -14.75 -11.31 7.56
C SER A 446 -14.25 -12.64 8.16
N GLU A 447 -15.13 -13.64 8.38
CA GLU A 447 -14.72 -14.93 8.96
C GLU A 447 -13.71 -15.58 8.00
N GLU A 448 -12.44 -15.58 8.41
CA GLU A 448 -11.32 -16.01 7.59
C GLU A 448 -11.45 -17.48 7.20
N ARG A 449 -11.87 -17.72 5.95
CA ARG A 449 -11.89 -19.05 5.30
C ARG A 449 -10.66 -19.27 4.43
N GLY A 450 -9.51 -18.85 4.96
CA GLY A 450 -8.23 -18.91 4.27
C GLY A 450 -7.59 -20.29 4.29
N ASP A 451 -6.58 -20.48 3.43
CA ASP A 451 -5.69 -21.64 3.53
C ASP A 451 -4.74 -21.47 4.71
N PHE A 452 -4.55 -22.55 5.47
CA PHE A 452 -3.76 -22.55 6.70
C PHE A 452 -2.42 -23.26 6.46
N PHE A 453 -1.33 -22.58 6.82
CA PHE A 453 0.03 -23.11 6.70
C PHE A 453 0.63 -23.26 8.09
N GLU A 454 0.65 -24.48 8.60
CA GLU A 454 1.31 -24.81 9.87
C GLU A 454 2.84 -24.85 9.68
N PRO A 455 3.64 -24.34 10.63
CA PRO A 455 5.07 -24.55 10.62
C PRO A 455 5.38 -26.05 10.77
N VAL A 456 6.19 -26.60 9.87
CA VAL A 456 6.61 -28.01 9.89
C VAL A 456 8.11 -28.20 10.17
N SER A 457 8.88 -27.11 10.17
CA SER A 457 10.32 -27.13 10.49
C SER A 457 10.63 -26.99 11.98
N ASP A 458 11.80 -27.47 12.40
CA ASP A 458 12.32 -27.19 13.74
C ASP A 458 12.67 -25.70 13.89
N GLN A 459 12.12 -25.07 14.92
CA GLN A 459 12.32 -23.64 15.16
C GLN A 459 13.78 -23.29 15.44
N ALA A 460 14.54 -24.19 16.08
CA ALA A 460 15.97 -23.96 16.29
C ALA A 460 16.74 -23.91 14.96
N GLU A 461 16.35 -24.72 13.97
CA GLU A 461 16.94 -24.70 12.64
C GLU A 461 16.56 -23.41 11.88
N ALA A 462 15.30 -22.97 11.99
CA ALA A 462 14.83 -21.72 11.40
C ALA A 462 15.61 -20.51 11.93
N THR A 463 15.79 -20.40 13.26
CA THR A 463 16.59 -19.33 13.88
C THR A 463 18.04 -19.36 13.38
N LEU A 464 18.68 -20.53 13.32
CA LEU A 464 20.06 -20.65 12.81
C LEU A 464 20.17 -20.25 11.33
N LYS A 465 19.14 -20.55 10.52
CA LYS A 465 19.09 -20.10 9.11
C LYS A 465 19.01 -18.58 9.01
N LEU A 466 18.16 -17.94 9.82
CA LEU A 466 18.04 -16.49 9.87
C LEU A 466 19.37 -15.84 10.29
N GLU A 467 20.00 -16.30 11.38
CA GLU A 467 21.29 -15.78 11.84
C GLU A 467 22.39 -15.94 10.77
N LYS A 468 22.43 -17.09 10.10
CA LYS A 468 23.38 -17.33 9.01
C LYS A 468 23.14 -16.36 7.84
N TRP A 469 21.88 -16.21 7.41
CA TRP A 469 21.51 -15.29 6.34
C TRP A 469 21.87 -13.84 6.70
N GLN A 470 21.57 -13.41 7.93
CA GLN A 470 21.91 -12.08 8.43
C GLN A 470 23.43 -11.82 8.35
N ASN A 471 24.24 -12.79 8.77
CA ASN A 471 25.70 -12.67 8.71
C ASN A 471 26.26 -12.67 7.28
N GLN A 472 25.65 -13.44 6.37
CA GLN A 472 26.15 -13.58 5.01
C GLN A 472 25.83 -12.41 4.10
N VAL A 473 24.63 -11.80 4.23
CA VAL A 473 24.20 -10.75 3.29
C VAL A 473 23.71 -9.49 3.97
N LEU A 474 23.06 -9.56 5.14
CA LEU A 474 22.45 -8.38 5.74
C LEU A 474 23.47 -7.48 6.46
N ASN A 475 24.28 -8.05 7.34
CA ASN A 475 25.23 -7.29 8.18
C ASN A 475 26.30 -6.57 7.35
N LEU A 476 26.57 -7.04 6.14
CA LEU A 476 27.46 -6.37 5.17
C LEU A 476 26.83 -5.10 4.57
N ASN A 477 25.51 -4.96 4.65
CA ASN A 477 24.71 -3.89 4.06
C ASN A 477 24.06 -2.98 5.13
N LYS A 478 24.43 -3.12 6.42
CA LYS A 478 24.00 -2.21 7.48
C LYS A 478 24.93 -0.99 7.49
N ASN A 479 24.37 0.19 7.25
CA ASN A 479 25.02 1.44 7.66
C ASN A 479 24.75 1.62 9.16
N GLU A 480 25.77 1.84 10.00
CA GLU A 480 25.63 2.16 11.43
C GLU A 480 25.01 3.56 11.70
N GLY A 481 24.34 4.17 10.72
CA GLY A 481 24.21 5.63 10.63
C GLY A 481 22.85 6.27 10.93
N PHE A 482 21.78 5.52 11.17
CA PHE A 482 20.47 6.12 11.44
C PHE A 482 19.70 5.30 12.49
N GLN A 483 19.89 5.67 13.76
CA GLN A 483 18.97 5.38 14.87
C GLN A 483 18.11 6.60 15.15
#